data_AF-A0AAJ1ZTC4-F1
#
_entry.id   AF-A0AAJ1ZTC4-F1
#
_cell.length_a   1.000
_cell.length_b   1.000
_cell.length_c   1.000
_cell.angle_alpha   90.00
_cell.angle_beta   90.00
_cell.angle_gamma   90.00
#
_symmetry.space_group_name_H-M   'P 1'
#
loop_
_entity.id
_entity.type
_entity.pdbx_description
1 polymer ?
#
loop_
_entity_poly.entity_id
_entity_poly.type
_entity_poly.pdbx_seq_one_letter_code
_entity_poly.pdbx_strand_id
1 'polypeptide(L)' 'MRLAIPARSEQIKTPLQIQIINRALRDAALAPSANDALDCCAEALLHLAEIARAEARHD' A
#
# COMPACT_ATOMS: atom_id res chain seq x y z
N MET A 1 18.24 4.50 -33.25
CA MET A 1 18.68 3.82 -32.01
C MET A 1 18.08 4.59 -30.83
N ARG A 2 17.02 4.07 -30.17
CA ARG A 2 16.36 4.75 -29.04
C ARG A 2 17.26 4.61 -27.81
N LEU A 3 17.70 5.72 -27.23
CA LEU A 3 18.40 5.74 -25.94
C LEU A 3 17.47 5.18 -24.87
N ALA A 4 17.86 4.06 -24.24
CA ALA A 4 17.18 3.54 -23.07
C ALA A 4 17.49 4.46 -21.90
N ILE A 5 16.58 5.40 -21.62
CA ILE A 5 16.65 6.23 -20.42
C ILE A 5 16.41 5.28 -19.24
N PRO A 6 17.35 5.14 -18.29
CA PRO A 6 17.10 4.32 -17.11
C PRO A 6 15.88 4.88 -16.38
N ALA A 7 14.85 4.06 -16.22
CA ALA A 7 13.67 4.43 -15.45
C ALA A 7 14.14 4.81 -14.04
N ARG A 8 13.76 6.01 -13.60
CA ARG A 8 14.08 6.54 -12.27
C ARG A 8 13.70 5.46 -11.23
N SER A 9 14.54 5.15 -10.26
CA SER A 9 14.28 4.04 -9.32
C SER A 9 12.96 4.16 -8.56
N GLU A 10 12.44 5.38 -8.43
CA GLU A 10 11.11 5.72 -7.91
C GLU A 10 9.97 5.11 -8.75
N GLN A 11 10.18 4.93 -10.06
CA GLN A 11 9.23 4.36 -11.01
C GLN A 11 9.23 2.82 -11.01
N ILE A 12 10.25 2.20 -10.40
CA ILE A 12 10.40 0.73 -10.31
C ILE A 12 9.83 0.21 -8.99
N LYS A 13 9.73 1.06 -7.96
CA LYS A 13 9.17 0.68 -6.66
C LYS A 13 7.66 0.87 -6.68
N THR A 14 6.91 -0.20 -6.38
CA THR A 14 5.49 -0.10 -6.10
C THR A 14 5.29 0.87 -4.93
N PRO A 15 4.42 1.90 -5.06
CA PRO A 15 4.19 2.86 -3.98
C PRO A 15 3.89 2.12 -2.67
N LEU A 16 4.42 2.62 -1.55
CA LEU A 16 4.26 2.00 -0.23
C LEU A 16 2.78 1.71 0.08
N GLN A 17 1.87 2.61 -0.32
CA GLN A 17 0.43 2.44 -0.15
C GLN A 17 -0.09 1.17 -0.85
N ILE A 18 0.35 0.90 -2.07
CA ILE A 18 -0.06 -0.29 -2.83
C ILE A 18 0.47 -1.58 -2.18
N GLN A 19 1.65 -1.54 -1.56
CA GLN A 19 2.18 -2.68 -0.83
C GLN A 19 1.34 -2.99 0.42
N ILE A 20 0.93 -1.95 1.17
CA ILE A 20 0.04 -2.07 2.33
C ILE A 20 -1.31 -2.68 1.92
N ILE A 21 -1.91 -2.16 0.84
CA ILE A 21 -3.20 -2.66 0.32
C ILE A 21 -3.08 -4.12 -0.11
N ASN A 22 -2.09 -4.46 -0.93
CA ASN A 22 -1.93 -5.84 -1.41
C ASN A 22 -1.66 -6.82 -0.29
N ARG A 23 -0.95 -6.41 0.77
CA ARG A 23 -0.72 -7.24 1.94
C ARG A 23 -2.05 -7.52 2.66
N ALA A 24 -2.81 -6.49 2.99
CA ALA A 24 -4.08 -6.67 3.69
C ALA A 24 -5.10 -7.47 2.88
N LEU A 25 -5.17 -7.28 1.55
CA LEU A 25 -6.06 -8.07 0.70
C LEU A 25 -5.68 -9.55 0.67
N ARG A 26 -4.38 -9.88 0.70
CA ARG A 26 -3.92 -11.28 0.79
C ARG A 26 -4.24 -11.89 2.14
N ASP A 27 -4.00 -11.16 3.21
CA ASP A 27 -4.28 -11.64 4.57
C ASP A 27 -5.79 -11.82 4.77
N ALA A 28 -6.61 -10.88 4.27
CA ALA A 28 -8.07 -10.97 4.27
C ALA A 28 -8.59 -12.17 3.45
N ALA A 29 -7.97 -12.48 2.31
CA ALA A 29 -8.35 -13.64 1.49
C ALA A 29 -8.05 -14.99 2.17
N LEU A 30 -7.13 -15.01 3.13
CA LEU A 30 -6.75 -16.19 3.92
C LEU A 30 -7.45 -16.23 5.29
N ALA A 31 -8.23 -15.22 5.63
CA ALA A 31 -8.85 -15.09 6.94
C ALA A 31 -9.96 -16.13 7.14
N PRO A 32 -10.11 -16.68 8.37
CA PRO A 32 -11.07 -17.75 8.65
C PRO A 32 -12.51 -17.28 8.75
N SER A 33 -12.74 -15.97 8.89
CA SER A 33 -14.07 -15.35 8.89
C SER A 33 -14.09 -14.00 8.17
N ALA A 34 -15.29 -13.55 7.81
CA ALA A 34 -15.48 -12.23 7.22
C ALA A 34 -15.09 -11.09 8.19
N ASN A 35 -15.25 -11.29 9.50
CA ASN A 35 -14.85 -10.29 10.49
C ASN A 35 -13.33 -10.16 10.55
N ASP A 36 -12.61 -11.28 10.56
CA ASP A 36 -11.14 -11.26 10.54
C ASP A 36 -10.60 -10.61 9.26
N ALA A 37 -11.25 -10.85 8.13
CA ALA A 37 -10.91 -10.19 6.86
C ALA A 37 -11.11 -8.67 6.92
N LEU A 38 -12.19 -8.22 7.57
CA LEU A 38 -12.47 -6.80 7.77
C LEU A 38 -11.45 -6.16 8.71
N ASP A 39 -11.03 -6.86 9.77
CA ASP A 39 -10.00 -6.38 10.69
C ASP A 39 -8.66 -6.17 9.98
N CYS A 40 -8.22 -7.11 9.14
CA CYS A 40 -7.02 -6.94 8.30
C CYS A 40 -7.11 -5.72 7.39
N CYS A 41 -8.28 -5.48 6.79
CA CYS A 41 -8.50 -4.32 5.93
C CYS A 41 -8.50 -3.02 6.75
N ALA A 42 -9.12 -3.01 7.93
CA ALA A 42 -9.20 -1.85 8.81
C ALA A 42 -7.80 -1.41 9.29
N GLU A 43 -6.94 -2.35 9.65
CA GLU A 43 -5.55 -2.05 10.03
C GLU A 43 -4.78 -1.37 8.89
N ALA A 44 -4.91 -1.87 7.66
CA ALA A 44 -4.28 -1.24 6.50
C ALA A 44 -4.81 0.16 6.23
N LEU A 45 -6.12 0.40 6.37
CA LEU A 45 -6.70 1.73 6.21
C LEU A 45 -6.18 2.71 7.27
N LEU A 46 -5.99 2.27 8.51
CA LEU A 46 -5.39 3.08 9.57
C LEU A 46 -3.95 3.47 9.21
N HIS A 47 -3.12 2.53 8.74
CA HIS A 47 -1.76 2.84 8.30
C HIS A 47 -1.73 3.82 7.12
N LEU A 48 -2.63 3.66 6.15
CA LEU A 48 -2.74 4.59 5.04
C LEU A 48 -3.18 6.00 5.49
N ALA A 49 -4.10 6.08 6.45
CA ALA A 49 -4.53 7.36 7.02
C ALA A 49 -3.37 8.09 7.73
N GLU A 50 -2.51 7.36 8.44
CA GLU A 50 -1.32 7.96 9.07
C GLU A 50 -0.30 8.45 8.06
N ILE A 51 -0.09 7.71 6.95
CA ILE A 51 0.75 8.17 5.84
C ILE A 51 0.17 9.45 5.24
N ALA A 52 -1.12 9.46 4.91
CA ALA A 52 -1.78 10.64 4.34
C ALA A 52 -1.73 11.85 5.28
N ARG A 53 -1.89 11.64 6.59
CA ARG A 53 -1.75 12.69 7.61
C ARG A 53 -0.32 13.22 7.68
N ALA A 54 0.69 12.35 7.56
CA ALA A 54 2.08 12.75 7.55
C ALA A 54 2.42 13.55 6.28
N GLU A 55 1.92 13.13 5.12
CA GLU A 55 2.08 13.86 3.85
C GLU A 55 1.43 15.25 3.94
N ALA A 56 0.19 15.34 4.42
CA ALA A 56 -0.54 16.62 4.57
C ALA A 56 0.07 17.58 5.61
N ARG A 57 0.94 17.11 6.51
CA ARG A 57 1.67 17.94 7.49
C ARG A 57 3.01 18.44 6.98
N HIS A 58 3.53 17.86 5.89
CA HIS A 58 4.81 18.22 5.29
C HIS A 58 4.64 19.11 4.03
N ASP A 59 3.41 19.37 3.60
CA ASP A 59 3.01 20.44 2.66
C ASP A 59 2.82 21.79 3.41
#